data_AF-A0A2T4VJ63-F1
#
_entry.id   AF-A0A2T4VJ63-F1
#
_cell.length_a   1.000
_cell.length_b   1.000
_cell.length_c   1.000
_cell.angle_alpha   90.00
_cell.angle_beta   90.00
_cell.angle_gamma   90.00
#
_symmetry.space_group_name_H-M   'P 1'
#
loop_
_entity.id
_entity.type
_entity.pdbx_description
1 polymer ?
#
loop_
_entity_poly.entity_id
_entity_poly.type
_entity_poly.pdbx_seq_one_letter_code
_entity_poly.pdbx_strand_id
1 'polypeptide(L)'
;MSAPEHIRRCELWDQKLKKLDQWWAFLDELEKELPGFTIGDGTATANTSFRCSAYPPSDNPRMPPWVVVGCVSILAPVYTIYGVQHEYSGKKHIGYKVFLDALPPEMRPPAEVIARKLEAIFEVRALPHEIAQTPIPLIVDWKEPPNTTLFHALFTSEPQSIA
;
A
#
# COMPACT_ATOMS: atom_id res chain seq x y z
N MET A 1 -17.27 -16.78 18.72
CA MET A 1 -18.20 -16.54 17.59
C MET A 1 -17.68 -15.34 16.83
N SER A 2 -17.21 -15.52 15.61
CA SER A 2 -16.70 -14.40 14.79
C SER A 2 -17.85 -13.47 14.39
N ALA A 3 -17.66 -12.17 14.49
CA ALA A 3 -18.68 -11.18 14.15
C ALA A 3 -19.11 -11.29 12.67
N PRO A 4 -20.37 -10.98 12.31
CA PRO A 4 -20.87 -11.08 10.93
C PRO A 4 -20.00 -10.33 9.90
N GLU A 5 -19.43 -9.19 10.30
CA GLU A 5 -18.53 -8.41 9.45
C GLU A 5 -17.20 -9.12 9.16
N HIS A 6 -16.70 -9.91 10.11
CA HIS A 6 -15.51 -10.74 9.90
C HIS A 6 -15.77 -11.83 8.88
N ILE A 7 -16.94 -12.48 8.93
CA ILE A 7 -17.34 -13.52 7.96
C ILE A 7 -17.48 -12.89 6.57
N ARG A 8 -18.19 -11.76 6.45
CA ARG A 8 -18.35 -11.04 5.18
C ARG A 8 -17.01 -10.58 4.60
N ARG A 9 -16.06 -10.15 5.44
CA ARG A 9 -14.69 -9.80 5.04
C ARG A 9 -13.92 -11.01 4.53
N CYS A 10 -14.01 -12.16 5.19
CA CYS A 10 -13.40 -13.42 4.73
C CYS A 10 -13.98 -13.87 3.38
N GLU A 11 -15.30 -13.85 3.20
CA GLU A 11 -15.94 -14.20 1.93
C GLU A 11 -15.56 -13.25 0.79
N LEU A 12 -15.44 -11.95 1.08
CA LEU A 12 -14.97 -10.96 0.10
C LEU A 12 -13.51 -11.24 -0.29
N TRP A 13 -12.66 -11.59 0.68
CA TRP A 13 -11.30 -12.05 0.42
C TRP A 13 -11.30 -13.30 -0.46
N ASP A 14 -12.09 -14.33 -0.16
CA ASP A 14 -12.17 -15.55 -0.98
C ASP A 14 -12.59 -15.28 -2.43
N GLN A 15 -13.48 -14.32 -2.66
CA GLN A 15 -13.83 -13.86 -4.00
C GLN A 15 -12.70 -13.10 -4.68
N LYS A 16 -11.96 -12.28 -3.93
CA LYS A 16 -10.83 -11.48 -4.44
C LYS A 16 -9.56 -12.32 -4.59
N LEU A 17 -9.42 -13.44 -3.88
CA LEU A 17 -8.35 -14.42 -4.09
C LEU A 17 -8.40 -15.00 -5.51
N LYS A 18 -9.57 -14.99 -6.17
CA LYS A 18 -9.67 -15.32 -7.61
C LYS A 18 -8.97 -14.30 -8.53
N LYS A 19 -8.61 -13.13 -8.00
CA LYS A 19 -7.78 -12.12 -8.67
C LYS A 19 -6.31 -12.19 -8.25
N LEU A 20 -5.87 -13.17 -7.44
CA LEU A 20 -4.46 -13.34 -7.11
C LEU A 20 -3.61 -13.52 -8.36
N ASP A 21 -4.07 -14.30 -9.33
CA ASP A 21 -3.32 -14.51 -10.57
C ASP A 21 -3.12 -13.19 -11.34
N GLN A 22 -4.13 -12.32 -11.34
CA GLN A 22 -4.05 -10.97 -11.91
C GLN A 22 -3.08 -10.08 -11.10
N TRP A 23 -3.05 -10.24 -9.78
CA TRP A 23 -2.12 -9.54 -8.89
C TRP A 23 -0.67 -9.97 -9.11
N TRP A 24 -0.39 -11.27 -9.18
CA TRP A 24 0.94 -11.80 -9.48
C TRP A 24 1.42 -11.36 -10.86
N ALA A 25 0.56 -11.44 -11.88
CA ALA A 25 0.90 -10.95 -13.21
C ALA A 25 1.22 -9.44 -13.21
N PHE A 26 0.50 -8.65 -12.41
CA PHE A 26 0.82 -7.23 -12.21
C PHE A 26 2.20 -7.02 -11.57
N LEU A 27 2.57 -7.79 -10.54
CA LEU A 27 3.89 -7.69 -9.92
C LEU A 27 5.01 -8.06 -10.91
N ASP A 28 4.82 -9.12 -11.71
CA ASP A 28 5.76 -9.52 -12.77
C ASP A 28 5.91 -8.43 -13.85
N GLU A 29 4.85 -7.69 -14.16
CA GLU A 29 4.91 -6.55 -15.07
C GLU A 29 5.64 -5.35 -14.45
N LEU A 30 5.42 -5.07 -13.17
CA LEU A 30 6.14 -4.01 -12.47
C LEU A 30 7.64 -4.26 -12.43
N GLU A 31 8.07 -5.51 -12.20
CA GLU A 31 9.50 -5.86 -12.18
C GLU A 31 10.17 -5.59 -13.53
N LYS A 32 9.45 -5.75 -14.65
CA LYS A 32 9.96 -5.44 -15.99
C LYS A 32 10.04 -3.94 -16.27
N GLU A 33 9.10 -3.15 -15.74
CA GLU A 33 9.01 -1.71 -15.99
C GLU A 33 9.85 -0.86 -15.03
N LEU A 34 10.25 -1.42 -13.90
CA LEU A 34 11.12 -0.79 -12.91
C LEU A 34 12.45 -1.55 -12.79
N PRO A 35 13.30 -1.54 -13.84
CA PRO A 35 14.55 -2.28 -13.82
C PRO A 35 15.46 -1.78 -12.70
N GLY A 36 15.97 -2.73 -11.91
CA GLY A 36 16.83 -2.46 -10.76
C GLY A 36 16.09 -2.22 -9.45
N PHE A 37 14.77 -2.04 -9.47
CA PHE A 37 13.96 -2.09 -8.26
C PHE A 37 13.67 -3.53 -7.87
N THR A 38 13.64 -3.79 -6.56
CA THR A 38 13.05 -5.03 -6.04
C THR A 38 11.57 -4.79 -5.82
N ILE A 39 10.72 -5.62 -6.43
CA ILE A 39 9.27 -5.59 -6.24
C ILE A 39 8.89 -6.64 -5.20
N GLY A 40 8.10 -6.26 -4.20
CA GLY A 40 7.58 -7.15 -3.16
C GLY A 40 6.05 -7.11 -3.09
N ASP A 41 5.46 -8.24 -2.70
CA ASP A 41 4.06 -8.31 -2.28
C ASP A 41 3.97 -8.07 -0.77
N GLY A 42 3.31 -7.00 -0.37
CA GLY A 42 3.01 -6.66 1.03
C GLY A 42 1.55 -6.92 1.39
N THR A 43 0.84 -7.73 0.61
CA THR A 43 -0.56 -8.06 0.84
C THR A 43 -0.70 -8.87 2.12
N ALA A 44 -1.47 -8.36 3.07
CA ALA A 44 -1.79 -9.05 4.32
C ALA A 44 -3.31 -9.15 4.47
N THR A 45 -3.81 -10.31 4.91
CA THR A 45 -5.25 -10.55 5.11
C THR A 45 -5.87 -9.68 6.20
N ALA A 46 -5.04 -9.10 7.07
CA ALA A 46 -5.45 -8.10 8.07
C ALA A 46 -5.83 -6.77 7.41
N ASN A 47 -5.23 -6.45 6.26
CA ASN A 47 -5.49 -5.22 5.53
C ASN A 47 -6.69 -5.38 4.57
N THR A 48 -7.25 -4.25 4.14
CA THR A 48 -8.36 -4.18 3.18
C THR A 48 -7.88 -3.83 1.76
N SER A 49 -6.63 -4.17 1.44
CA SER A 49 -6.03 -3.89 0.14
C SER A 49 -4.99 -4.94 -0.29
N PHE A 50 -4.85 -5.12 -1.60
CA PHE A 50 -3.64 -5.68 -2.20
C PHE A 50 -2.54 -4.62 -2.17
N ARG A 51 -1.30 -5.02 -1.89
CA ARG A 51 -0.21 -4.07 -1.67
C ARG A 51 1.07 -4.52 -2.34
N CYS A 52 1.65 -3.65 -3.15
CA CYS A 52 2.97 -3.83 -3.74
C CYS A 52 3.96 -2.84 -3.14
N SER A 53 5.22 -3.24 -3.05
CA SER A 53 6.33 -2.42 -2.56
C SER A 53 7.44 -2.39 -3.61
N ALA A 54 7.88 -1.20 -4.01
CA ALA A 54 9.01 -1.00 -4.89
C ALA A 54 10.19 -0.43 -4.08
N TYR A 55 11.21 -1.25 -3.89
CA TYR A 55 12.44 -0.87 -3.19
C TYR A 55 13.49 -0.44 -4.21
N PRO A 56 14.12 0.73 -4.02
CA PRO A 56 15.18 1.18 -4.92
C PRO A 56 16.40 0.26 -4.82
N PRO A 57 17.25 0.25 -5.86
CA PRO A 57 18.57 -0.36 -5.77
C PRO A 57 19.33 0.22 -4.56
N SER A 58 19.87 -0.65 -3.72
CA SER A 58 20.59 -0.26 -2.50
C SER A 58 21.79 -1.18 -2.27
N ASP A 59 22.91 -0.61 -1.84
CA ASP A 59 24.10 -1.35 -1.41
C ASP A 59 23.81 -2.25 -0.19
N ASN A 60 22.75 -1.95 0.55
CA ASN A 60 22.23 -2.80 1.62
C ASN A 60 20.74 -3.10 1.39
N PRO A 61 20.42 -4.22 0.71
CA PRO A 61 19.03 -4.61 0.44
C PRO A 61 18.17 -4.84 1.68
N ARG A 62 18.79 -5.08 2.86
CA ARG A 62 18.05 -5.20 4.13
C ARG A 62 17.60 -3.87 4.69
N MET A 63 18.17 -2.77 4.21
CA MET A 63 17.97 -1.42 4.74
C MET A 63 17.87 -0.45 3.55
N PRO A 64 16.82 -0.57 2.72
CA PRO A 64 16.61 0.37 1.65
C PRO A 64 16.37 1.78 2.25
N PRO A 65 16.84 2.86 1.59
CA PRO A 65 16.67 4.22 2.10
C PRO A 65 15.20 4.64 2.12
N TRP A 66 14.38 4.05 1.25
CA TRP A 66 12.96 4.28 1.15
C TRP A 66 12.27 3.15 0.38
N VAL A 67 10.95 3.17 0.38
CA VAL A 67 10.09 2.29 -0.42
C VAL A 67 8.89 3.08 -0.93
N VAL A 68 8.46 2.79 -2.16
CA VAL A 68 7.18 3.25 -2.69
C VAL A 68 6.19 2.12 -2.64
N VAL A 69 5.00 2.40 -2.12
CA VAL A 69 3.96 1.41 -1.92
C VAL A 69 2.74 1.79 -2.74
N GLY A 70 2.25 0.85 -3.55
CA GLY A 70 0.94 0.95 -4.20
C GLY A 70 -0.07 0.01 -3.55
N CYS A 71 -1.25 0.53 -3.21
CA CYS A 71 -2.34 -0.26 -2.63
C CYS A 71 -3.60 -0.20 -3.50
N VAL A 72 -4.25 -1.33 -3.71
CA VAL A 72 -5.58 -1.43 -4.36
C VAL A 72 -6.60 -1.89 -3.32
N SER A 73 -7.63 -1.08 -3.08
CA SER A 73 -8.64 -1.45 -2.09
C SER A 73 -9.48 -2.62 -2.60
N ILE A 74 -9.77 -3.58 -1.70
CA ILE A 74 -10.72 -4.66 -2.01
C ILE A 74 -12.17 -4.21 -1.83
N LEU A 75 -12.38 -3.10 -1.10
CA LEU A 75 -13.69 -2.58 -0.70
C LEU A 75 -14.28 -1.58 -1.70
N ALA A 76 -13.43 -0.85 -2.43
CA ALA A 76 -13.84 0.15 -3.40
C ALA A 76 -12.89 0.15 -4.62
N PRO A 77 -13.33 0.59 -5.81
CA PRO A 77 -12.51 0.62 -7.02
C PRO A 77 -11.52 1.80 -7.00
N VAL A 78 -10.71 1.89 -5.95
CA VAL A 78 -9.76 2.96 -5.72
C VAL A 78 -8.39 2.41 -5.32
N TYR A 79 -7.35 3.17 -5.66
CA TYR A 79 -5.99 2.90 -5.23
C TYR A 79 -5.37 4.11 -4.53
N THR A 80 -4.27 3.88 -3.83
CA THR A 80 -3.40 4.94 -3.29
C THR A 80 -1.94 4.55 -3.47
N ILE A 81 -1.07 5.56 -3.54
CA ILE A 81 0.38 5.37 -3.53
C ILE A 81 0.97 6.25 -2.47
N TYR A 82 1.87 5.70 -1.68
CA TYR A 82 2.59 6.46 -0.67
C TYR A 82 4.05 6.02 -0.60
N GLY A 83 4.88 6.92 -0.07
CA GLY A 83 6.29 6.68 0.17
C GLY A 83 6.55 6.43 1.64
N VAL A 84 7.53 5.58 1.94
CA VAL A 84 8.07 5.42 3.30
C VAL A 84 9.57 5.60 3.21
N GLN A 85 10.10 6.62 3.90
CA GLN A 85 11.53 6.83 4.04
C GLN A 85 11.99 6.28 5.37
N HIS A 86 13.11 5.55 5.36
CA HIS A 86 13.73 5.05 6.57
C HIS A 86 14.64 6.12 7.14
N GLU A 87 14.45 6.45 8.41
CA GLU A 87 15.29 7.41 9.10
C GLU A 87 16.39 6.68 9.87
N TYR A 88 17.63 7.12 9.66
CA TYR A 88 18.83 6.53 10.26
C TYR A 88 19.65 7.58 11.02
N SER A 89 20.19 7.17 12.16
CA SER A 89 21.26 7.88 12.88
C SER A 89 22.52 7.01 12.86
N GLY A 90 23.45 7.33 11.95
CA GLY A 90 24.57 6.45 11.63
C GLY A 90 24.08 5.11 11.04
N LYS A 91 24.39 3.99 11.70
CA LYS A 91 23.91 2.65 11.30
C LYS A 91 22.61 2.23 12.00
N LYS A 92 22.07 3.06 12.91
CA LYS A 92 20.89 2.71 13.70
C LYS A 92 19.62 3.25 13.02
N HIS A 93 18.66 2.36 12.79
CA HIS A 93 17.31 2.75 12.38
C HIS A 93 16.61 3.46 13.54
N ILE A 94 16.09 4.67 13.28
CA ILE A 94 15.45 5.52 14.30
C ILE A 94 13.96 5.73 14.06
N GLY A 95 13.45 5.46 12.86
CA GLY A 95 12.02 5.60 12.57
C GLY A 95 11.70 5.59 11.08
N TYR A 96 10.44 5.84 10.79
CA TYR A 96 9.90 5.92 9.43
C TYR A 96 9.23 7.27 9.23
N LYS A 97 9.44 7.86 8.06
CA LYS A 97 8.69 9.01 7.58
C LYS A 97 7.78 8.60 6.42
N VAL A 98 6.47 8.77 6.60
CA VAL A 98 5.46 8.40 5.62
C VAL A 98 5.02 9.63 4.82
N PHE A 99 4.94 9.48 3.50
CA PHE A 99 4.49 10.50 2.55
C PHE A 99 3.23 10.03 1.84
N LEU A 100 2.06 10.53 2.24
CA LEU A 100 0.75 10.15 1.68
C LEU A 100 0.25 11.06 0.54
N ASP A 101 1.01 12.10 0.19
CA ASP A 101 0.62 13.11 -0.81
C ASP A 101 1.82 13.52 -1.66
N ALA A 102 2.59 14.50 -1.17
CA ALA A 102 3.78 14.99 -1.84
C ALA A 102 4.96 14.03 -1.68
N LEU A 103 5.09 13.09 -2.63
CA LEU A 103 6.24 12.20 -2.71
C LEU A 103 7.54 12.99 -2.98
N PRO A 104 8.65 12.65 -2.30
CA PRO A 104 9.98 13.11 -2.66
C PRO A 104 10.32 12.84 -4.13
N PRO A 105 11.11 13.69 -4.82
CA PRO A 105 11.41 13.54 -6.25
C PRO A 105 11.90 12.16 -6.67
N GLU A 106 12.71 11.51 -5.84
CA GLU A 106 13.25 10.17 -6.06
C GLU A 106 12.18 9.06 -6.04
N MET A 107 11.07 9.28 -5.34
CA MET A 107 9.96 8.33 -5.21
C MET A 107 8.91 8.49 -6.31
N ARG A 108 8.87 9.63 -7.01
CA ARG A 108 7.84 9.93 -8.01
C ARG A 108 7.90 9.01 -9.23
N PRO A 109 9.06 8.75 -9.87
CA PRO A 109 9.11 7.90 -11.06
C PRO A 109 8.54 6.49 -10.84
N PRO A 110 8.93 5.73 -9.79
CA PRO A 110 8.31 4.42 -9.55
C PRO A 110 6.83 4.54 -9.16
N ALA A 111 6.43 5.59 -8.43
CA ALA A 111 5.02 5.83 -8.10
C ALA A 111 4.16 6.04 -9.35
N GLU A 112 4.63 6.81 -10.34
CA GLU A 112 3.91 7.05 -11.60
C GLU A 112 3.75 5.77 -12.42
N VAL A 113 4.78 4.92 -12.46
CA VAL A 113 4.70 3.61 -13.13
C VAL A 113 3.68 2.70 -12.45
N ILE A 114 3.73 2.61 -11.12
CA ILE A 114 2.78 1.82 -10.34
C ILE A 114 1.36 2.33 -10.57
N ALA A 115 1.11 3.64 -10.46
CA ALA A 115 -0.20 4.26 -10.68
C ALA A 115 -0.78 3.86 -12.04
N ARG A 116 -0.01 4.11 -13.11
CA ARG A 116 -0.43 3.81 -14.48
C ARG A 116 -0.81 2.35 -14.66
N LYS A 117 -0.03 1.41 -14.09
CA LYS A 117 -0.29 -0.02 -14.20
C LYS A 117 -1.51 -0.44 -13.37
N LEU A 118 -1.69 0.12 -12.18
CA LEU A 118 -2.86 -0.12 -11.35
C LEU A 118 -4.16 0.28 -12.07
N GLU A 119 -4.19 1.48 -12.66
CA GLU A 119 -5.34 1.95 -13.44
C GLU A 119 -5.61 1.06 -14.65
N ALA A 120 -4.57 0.69 -15.40
CA ALA A 120 -4.71 -0.11 -16.62
C ALA A 120 -5.18 -1.55 -16.36
N ILE A 121 -4.71 -2.20 -15.29
CA ILE A 121 -4.97 -3.62 -15.04
C ILE A 121 -6.23 -3.82 -14.18
N PHE A 122 -6.46 -2.96 -13.18
CA PHE A 122 -7.53 -3.16 -12.20
C PHE A 122 -8.75 -2.26 -12.42
N GLU A 123 -8.72 -1.36 -13.41
CA GLU A 123 -9.80 -0.41 -13.72
C GLU A 123 -10.20 0.44 -12.50
N VAL A 124 -9.21 0.81 -11.70
CA VAL A 124 -9.35 1.63 -10.48
C VAL A 124 -8.95 3.08 -10.74
N ARG A 125 -9.30 3.97 -9.81
CA ARG A 125 -8.92 5.38 -9.83
C ARG A 125 -8.16 5.79 -8.57
N ALA A 126 -7.31 6.81 -8.67
CA ALA A 126 -6.63 7.34 -7.49
C ALA A 126 -7.66 7.86 -6.48
N LEU A 127 -7.48 7.53 -5.20
CA LEU A 127 -8.21 8.18 -4.12
C LEU A 127 -7.55 9.55 -3.85
N PRO A 128 -8.29 10.67 -4.02
CA PRO A 128 -7.76 11.99 -3.71
C PRO A 128 -7.31 12.08 -2.25
N HIS A 129 -6.19 12.76 -2.01
CA HIS A 129 -5.58 12.85 -0.68
C HIS A 129 -6.54 13.45 0.36
N GLU A 130 -7.27 14.50 -0.02
CA GLU A 130 -8.24 15.18 0.85
C GLU A 130 -9.37 14.23 1.27
N ILE A 131 -9.80 13.35 0.36
CA ILE A 131 -10.82 12.34 0.65
C ILE A 131 -10.22 11.23 1.53
N ALA A 132 -8.98 10.80 1.27
CA ALA A 132 -8.29 9.80 2.07
C ALA A 132 -8.10 10.23 3.54
N GLN A 133 -7.92 11.54 3.77
CA GLN A 133 -7.79 12.13 5.10
C GLN A 133 -9.11 12.35 5.83
N THR A 134 -10.26 12.13 5.18
CA THR A 134 -11.56 12.33 5.82
C THR A 134 -11.69 11.45 7.06
N PRO A 135 -11.92 12.02 8.26
CA PRO A 135 -12.15 11.25 9.47
C PRO A 135 -13.43 10.41 9.36
N ILE A 136 -13.39 9.20 9.91
CA ILE A 136 -14.55 8.29 9.89
C ILE A 136 -14.86 7.80 11.31
N PRO A 137 -16.14 7.55 11.65
CA PRO A 137 -16.55 7.11 12.97
C PRO A 137 -16.39 5.58 13.15
N LEU A 138 -15.33 4.99 12.58
CA LEU A 138 -15.05 3.55 12.65
C LEU A 138 -13.74 3.29 13.39
N ILE A 139 -13.71 2.20 14.15
CA ILE A 139 -12.48 1.65 14.72
C ILE A 139 -11.87 0.74 13.64
N VAL A 140 -10.60 0.97 13.30
CA VAL A 140 -9.84 0.16 12.32
C VAL A 140 -8.57 -0.31 13.02
N ASP A 141 -8.50 -1.61 13.29
CA ASP A 141 -7.46 -2.23 14.13
C ASP A 141 -7.33 -1.51 15.49
N TRP A 142 -6.16 -0.97 15.82
CA TRP A 142 -5.92 -0.18 17.05
C TRP A 142 -6.16 1.33 16.86
N LYS A 143 -6.65 1.79 15.69
CA LYS A 143 -7.01 3.20 15.46
C LYS A 143 -8.47 3.43 15.80
N GLU A 144 -8.70 4.38 16.70
CA GLU A 144 -10.03 4.82 17.12
C GLU A 144 -10.34 6.23 16.61
N PRO A 145 -11.62 6.54 16.36
CA PRO A 145 -12.05 7.92 16.11
C PRO A 145 -11.60 8.86 17.25
N PRO A 146 -11.22 10.12 16.95
CA PRO A 146 -11.28 10.79 15.65
C PRO A 146 -10.05 10.55 14.76
N ASN A 147 -9.11 9.70 15.16
CA ASN A 147 -7.83 9.52 14.46
C ASN A 147 -7.89 8.52 13.29
N THR A 148 -9.02 7.80 13.15
CA THR A 148 -9.30 6.96 12.00
C THR A 148 -9.76 7.80 10.82
N THR A 149 -9.22 7.50 9.65
CA THR A 149 -9.55 8.16 8.39
C THR A 149 -9.95 7.13 7.34
N LEU A 150 -10.51 7.60 6.23
CA LEU A 150 -10.88 6.74 5.12
C LEU A 150 -9.68 5.95 4.56
N PHE A 151 -8.47 6.53 4.54
CA PHE A 151 -7.24 5.83 4.18
C PHE A 151 -7.06 4.55 5.00
N HIS A 152 -7.22 4.64 6.32
CA HIS A 152 -7.02 3.51 7.21
C HIS A 152 -8.03 2.39 6.92
N ALA A 153 -9.30 2.75 6.72
CA ALA A 153 -10.34 1.77 6.41
C ALA A 153 -10.17 1.10 5.03
N LEU A 154 -9.67 1.82 4.03
CA LEU A 154 -9.57 1.31 2.67
C LEU A 154 -8.27 0.59 2.34
N PHE A 155 -7.19 0.87 3.09
CA PHE A 155 -5.85 0.38 2.73
C PHE A 155 -5.10 -0.25 3.90
N THR A 156 -4.65 0.54 4.89
CA THR A 156 -3.82 0.07 6.01
C THR A 156 -3.88 1.02 7.21
N SER A 157 -3.87 0.46 8.41
CA SER A 157 -3.73 1.17 9.67
C SER A 157 -2.27 1.50 10.03
N GLU A 158 -1.28 0.83 9.42
CA GLU A 158 0.17 1.03 9.59
C GLU A 158 0.87 1.25 8.24
N PRO A 159 0.78 2.45 7.66
CA PRO A 159 1.51 2.73 6.42
C PRO A 159 3.04 2.61 6.58
N GLN A 160 3.58 2.76 7.79
CA GLN A 160 4.99 2.56 8.10
C GLN A 160 5.43 1.09 8.11
N SER A 161 4.49 0.15 8.28
CA SER A 161 4.79 -1.28 8.26
C SER A 161 4.94 -1.69 6.81
N ILE A 162 6.14 -2.08 6.38
CA ILE A 162 6.49 -2.36 4.96
C ILE A 162 6.88 -3.83 4.74
N ALA A 163 6.49 -4.69 5.69
CA ALA A 163 6.69 -6.13 5.63
C ALA A 163 5.94 -6.78 4.46
#